data_AF-A0A6B2T5B1-F1
#
_entry.id   AF-A0A6B2T5B1-F1
#
_cell.length_a   1.000
_cell.length_b   1.000
_cell.length_c   1.000
_cell.angle_alpha   90.00
_cell.angle_beta   90.00
_cell.angle_gamma   90.00
#
_symmetry.space_group_name_H-M   'P 1'
#
loop_
_entity.id
_entity.type
_entity.pdbx_description
1 polymer ?
#
loop_
_entity_poly.entity_id
_entity_poly.type
_entity_poly.pdbx_seq_one_letter_code
_entity_poly.pdbx_strand_id
1 'polypeptide(L)'
;MSHAIQRVSELALDETTVTVLRARLRTTADEIVQAIIDEVPPYANALSGRMGATIRRAVRTALGHYLDLASGNATGGDAGDAAYELGRGEVRDGRSMDALLGAYRVGARVA
;
A
#
# COMPACT_ATOMS: atom_id res chain seq x y z
N MET A 1 -0.17 31.12 -6.90
CA MET A 1 -0.50 29.68 -7.07
C MET A 1 0.42 28.93 -8.05
N SER A 2 1.09 29.58 -9.02
CA SER A 2 1.92 28.91 -10.03
C SER A 2 3.24 28.30 -9.51
N HIS A 3 3.89 28.89 -8.50
CA HIS A 3 5.18 28.38 -7.96
C HIS A 3 5.08 27.09 -7.13
N ALA A 4 3.89 26.74 -6.61
CA ALA A 4 3.72 25.53 -5.80
C ALA A 4 3.69 24.27 -6.69
N ILE A 5 3.02 24.34 -7.84
CA ILE A 5 2.94 23.25 -8.82
C ILE A 5 4.31 23.04 -9.49
N GLN A 6 5.04 24.13 -9.79
CA GLN A 6 6.41 24.06 -10.34
C GLN A 6 7.38 23.30 -9.42
N ARG A 7 7.32 23.53 -8.11
CA ARG A 7 8.17 22.83 -7.11
C ARG A 7 7.81 21.35 -6.93
N VAL A 8 6.56 20.96 -7.18
CA VAL A 8 6.13 19.54 -7.11
C VAL A 8 6.69 18.77 -8.30
N SER A 9 6.76 19.36 -9.49
CA SER A 9 7.45 18.74 -10.64
C SER A 9 8.96 18.62 -10.45
N GLU A 10 9.61 19.51 -9.67
CA GLU A 10 11.03 19.38 -9.31
C GLU A 10 11.30 18.28 -8.27
N LEU A 11 10.27 17.77 -7.59
CA LEU A 11 10.35 16.71 -6.57
C LEU A 11 9.81 15.36 -7.08
N ALA A 12 9.33 15.29 -8.33
CA ALA A 12 8.85 14.05 -8.91
C ALA A 12 10.01 13.06 -9.10
N LEU A 13 9.75 11.78 -8.80
CA LEU A 13 10.74 10.73 -9.06
C LEU A 13 11.03 10.65 -10.56
N ASP A 14 12.31 10.59 -10.90
CA ASP A 14 12.72 10.42 -12.30
C ASP A 14 12.38 9.02 -12.83
N GLU A 15 12.26 8.90 -14.14
CA GLU A 15 11.83 7.66 -14.80
C GLU A 15 12.77 6.47 -14.52
N THR A 16 14.06 6.72 -14.34
CA THR A 16 15.03 5.66 -14.02
C THR A 16 14.74 5.09 -12.65
N THR A 17 14.55 5.96 -11.65
CA THR A 17 14.20 5.57 -10.29
C THR A 17 12.86 4.82 -10.26
N VAL A 18 11.83 5.35 -10.92
CA VAL A 18 10.51 4.70 -11.01
C VAL A 18 10.59 3.33 -11.66
N THR A 19 11.37 3.18 -12.73
CA THR A 19 11.57 1.89 -13.42
C THR A 19 12.22 0.86 -12.49
N VAL A 20 13.26 1.25 -11.74
CA VAL A 20 13.93 0.38 -10.77
C VAL A 20 12.98 -0.06 -9.66
N LEU A 21 12.21 0.88 -9.10
CA LEU A 21 11.24 0.59 -8.04
C LEU A 21 10.09 -0.30 -8.54
N ARG A 22 9.59 -0.05 -9.76
CA ARG A 22 8.55 -0.87 -10.40
C ARG A 22 8.97 -2.34 -10.55
N ALA A 23 10.24 -2.60 -10.84
CA ALA A 23 10.78 -3.95 -10.93
C ALA A 23 10.75 -4.71 -9.59
N ARG A 24 10.78 -4.00 -8.46
CA ARG A 24 10.77 -4.57 -7.10
C ARG A 24 9.37 -4.84 -6.54
N LEU A 25 8.33 -4.19 -7.07
CA LEU A 25 6.99 -4.20 -6.47
C LEU A 25 6.39 -5.58 -6.19
N ARG A 26 6.68 -6.59 -7.03
CA ARG A 26 6.21 -7.95 -6.76
C ARG A 26 6.83 -8.49 -5.47
N THR A 27 8.15 -8.44 -5.38
CA THR A 27 8.89 -8.93 -4.21
C THR A 27 8.53 -8.12 -2.97
N THR A 28 8.47 -6.78 -3.06
CA THR A 28 8.10 -5.91 -1.95
C THR A 28 6.69 -6.21 -1.43
N ALA A 29 5.71 -6.46 -2.32
CA ALA A 29 4.36 -6.82 -1.89
C ALA A 29 4.32 -8.19 -1.17
N ASP A 30 5.12 -9.15 -1.64
CA ASP A 30 5.24 -10.46 -0.99
C ASP A 30 5.86 -10.31 0.42
N GLU A 31 6.92 -9.50 0.55
CA GLU A 31 7.60 -9.20 1.81
C GLU A 31 6.70 -8.47 2.81
N ILE A 32 5.96 -7.45 2.36
CA ILE A 32 5.00 -6.71 3.20
C ILE A 32 3.94 -7.66 3.77
N VAL A 33 3.30 -8.47 2.91
CA VAL A 33 2.24 -9.38 3.36
C VAL A 33 2.79 -10.43 4.31
N GLN A 34 3.99 -10.95 4.03
CA GLN A 34 4.64 -11.92 4.91
C GLN A 34 4.97 -11.31 6.28
N ALA A 35 5.54 -10.11 6.32
CA ALA A 35 5.82 -9.42 7.58
C ALA A 35 4.54 -9.16 8.40
N ILE A 36 3.43 -8.80 7.75
CA ILE A 36 2.15 -8.61 8.46
C ILE A 36 1.63 -9.94 9.04
N ILE A 37 1.77 -11.06 8.30
CA ILE A 37 1.42 -12.39 8.82
C ILE A 37 2.23 -12.73 10.06
N ASP A 38 3.53 -12.44 10.02
CA ASP A 38 4.48 -12.85 11.07
C ASP A 38 4.38 -11.94 12.32
N GLU A 39 4.06 -10.66 12.14
CA GLU A 39 4.13 -9.66 13.21
C GLU A 39 2.76 -9.20 13.74
N VAL A 40 1.66 -9.47 13.02
CA VAL A 40 0.30 -9.05 13.40
C VAL A 40 -0.63 -10.27 13.48
N PRO A 41 -0.70 -10.97 14.65
CA PRO A 41 -1.39 -12.24 14.78
C PRO A 41 -2.84 -12.28 14.26
N PRO A 42 -3.67 -11.22 14.43
CA PRO A 42 -5.02 -11.18 13.85
C PRO A 42 -5.09 -11.35 12.32
N TYR A 43 -3.99 -11.10 11.59
CA TYR A 43 -3.94 -11.23 10.12
C TYR A 43 -3.34 -12.54 9.61
N ALA A 44 -2.73 -13.37 10.47
CA ALA A 44 -1.98 -14.55 10.04
C ALA A 44 -2.81 -15.50 9.14
N ASN A 45 -4.05 -15.77 9.53
CA ASN A 45 -4.97 -16.62 8.76
C ASN A 45 -5.63 -15.87 7.60
N ALA A 46 -5.92 -14.57 7.78
CA ALA A 46 -6.62 -13.75 6.80
C ALA A 46 -5.79 -13.53 5.52
N LEU A 47 -4.47 -13.47 5.66
CA LEU A 47 -3.52 -13.23 4.57
C LEU A 47 -2.88 -14.50 4.02
N SER A 48 -3.40 -15.68 4.40
CA SER A 48 -2.93 -16.97 3.92
C SER A 48 -3.71 -17.49 2.70
N GLY A 49 -3.14 -18.46 1.99
CA GLY A 49 -3.81 -19.16 0.88
C GLY A 49 -4.24 -18.24 -0.28
N ARG A 50 -5.40 -18.53 -0.89
CA ARG A 50 -5.94 -17.77 -2.04
C ARG A 50 -6.22 -16.30 -1.71
N MET A 51 -6.71 -16.01 -0.51
CA MET A 51 -6.96 -14.62 -0.08
C MET A 51 -5.65 -13.85 0.00
N GLY A 52 -4.61 -14.48 0.57
CA GLY A 52 -3.25 -13.92 0.59
C GLY A 52 -2.71 -13.56 -0.80
N ALA A 53 -2.94 -14.40 -1.80
CA ALA A 53 -2.54 -14.09 -3.18
C ALA A 53 -3.27 -12.86 -3.74
N THR A 54 -4.58 -12.74 -3.46
CA THR A 54 -5.38 -11.56 -3.82
C THR A 54 -4.85 -10.30 -3.14
N ILE A 55 -4.52 -10.37 -1.86
CA ILE A 55 -4.00 -9.21 -1.11
C ILE A 55 -2.60 -8.82 -1.61
N ARG A 56 -1.68 -9.75 -1.87
CA ARG A 56 -0.37 -9.44 -2.47
C ARG A 56 -0.51 -8.70 -3.79
N ARG A 57 -1.46 -9.12 -4.64
CA ARG A 57 -1.78 -8.40 -5.87
C ARG A 57 -2.31 -6.99 -5.58
N ALA A 58 -3.22 -6.84 -4.62
CA ALA A 58 -3.78 -5.53 -4.24
C ALA A 58 -2.70 -4.58 -3.71
N VAL A 59 -1.82 -5.05 -2.83
CA VAL A 59 -0.66 -4.28 -2.30
C VAL A 59 0.25 -3.86 -3.44
N ARG A 60 0.61 -4.78 -4.35
CA ARG A 60 1.41 -4.45 -5.54
C ARG A 60 0.77 -3.36 -6.39
N THR A 61 -0.55 -3.45 -6.62
CA THR A 61 -1.30 -2.43 -7.37
C THR A 61 -1.28 -1.08 -6.65
N ALA A 62 -1.47 -1.06 -5.33
CA ALA A 62 -1.43 0.17 -4.54
C ALA A 62 -0.04 0.83 -4.56
N LEU A 63 1.03 0.05 -4.43
CA LEU A 63 2.41 0.56 -4.56
C LEU A 63 2.70 1.09 -5.96
N GLY A 64 2.20 0.42 -7.00
CA GLY A 64 2.31 0.91 -8.38
C GLY A 64 1.64 2.27 -8.56
N HIS A 65 0.41 2.41 -8.05
CA HIS A 65 -0.30 3.68 -8.07
C HIS A 65 0.42 4.77 -7.25
N TYR A 66 1.01 4.43 -6.11
CA TYR A 66 1.84 5.36 -5.35
C TYR A 66 3.03 5.87 -6.18
N LEU A 67 3.70 5.00 -6.95
CA LEU A 67 4.77 5.44 -7.86
C LEU A 67 4.25 6.36 -8.97
N ASP A 68 3.04 6.13 -9.49
CA ASP A 68 2.41 7.03 -10.48
C ASP A 68 2.16 8.42 -9.89
N LEU A 69 1.73 8.49 -8.63
CA LEU A 69 1.57 9.75 -7.91
C LEU A 69 2.93 10.42 -7.65
N ALA A 70 3.93 9.65 -7.20
CA ALA A 70 5.27 10.14 -6.87
C ALA A 70 6.06 10.60 -8.10
N SER A 71 5.73 10.09 -9.29
CA SER A 71 6.32 10.53 -10.55
C SER A 71 5.51 11.63 -11.25
N GLY A 72 4.42 12.10 -10.64
CA GLY A 72 3.52 13.09 -11.25
C GLY A 72 2.71 12.58 -12.44
N ASN A 73 2.67 11.26 -12.67
CA ASN A 73 1.91 10.62 -13.74
C ASN A 73 0.43 10.38 -13.37
N ALA A 74 0.08 10.58 -12.10
CA ALA A 74 -1.29 10.53 -11.61
C ALA A 74 -1.57 11.68 -10.62
N THR A 75 -2.84 12.02 -10.46
CA THR A 75 -3.33 12.91 -9.41
C THR A 75 -4.02 12.08 -8.33
N GLY A 76 -3.87 12.47 -7.06
CA GLY A 76 -4.53 11.79 -5.95
C GLY A 76 -6.05 11.76 -6.11
N GLY A 77 -6.67 10.65 -5.71
CA GLY A 77 -8.12 10.49 -5.63
C GLY A 77 -8.63 10.50 -4.18
N ASP A 78 -9.94 10.62 -4.00
CA ASP A 78 -10.57 10.41 -2.69
C ASP A 78 -10.54 8.93 -2.32
N ALA A 79 -10.00 8.62 -1.14
CA ALA A 79 -9.90 7.27 -0.60
C ALA A 79 -10.96 6.99 0.50
N GLY A 80 -11.90 7.90 0.73
CA GLY A 80 -12.91 7.82 1.78
C GLY A 80 -13.75 6.54 1.72
N ASP A 81 -14.32 6.23 0.55
CA ASP A 81 -15.15 5.03 0.36
C ASP A 81 -14.34 3.74 0.58
N ALA A 82 -13.10 3.70 0.08
CA ALA A 82 -12.20 2.56 0.26
C ALA A 82 -11.84 2.37 1.75
N ALA A 83 -11.54 3.45 2.46
CA ALA A 83 -11.26 3.42 3.89
C ALA A 83 -12.49 2.99 4.70
N TYR A 84 -13.69 3.44 4.31
CA TYR A 84 -14.94 3.04 4.93
C TYR A 84 -15.22 1.54 4.74
N GLU A 85 -15.10 1.02 3.53
CA GLU A 85 -15.28 -0.42 3.27
C GLU A 85 -14.24 -1.28 3.97
N LEU A 86 -12.98 -0.82 4.03
CA LEU A 86 -11.94 -1.49 4.80
C LEU A 86 -12.34 -1.60 6.28
N GLY A 87 -12.73 -0.48 6.90
CA GLY A 87 -13.18 -0.47 8.30
C GLY A 87 -14.37 -1.39 8.56
N ARG A 88 -15.35 -1.44 7.63
CA ARG A 88 -16.45 -2.41 7.73
C ARG A 88 -15.97 -3.86 7.62
N GLY A 89 -14.97 -4.12 6.78
CA GLY A 89 -14.33 -5.44 6.68
C GLY A 89 -13.70 -5.87 8.00
N GLU A 90 -12.94 -4.97 8.64
CA GLU A 90 -12.30 -5.24 9.94
C GLU A 90 -13.33 -5.59 11.03
N VAL A 91 -14.43 -4.84 11.11
CA VAL A 91 -15.52 -5.11 12.06
C VAL A 91 -16.18 -6.46 11.80
N ARG A 92 -16.46 -6.80 10.54
CA ARG A 92 -17.06 -8.10 10.18
C ARG A 92 -16.16 -9.28 10.55
N ASP A 93 -14.86 -9.10 10.44
CA ASP A 93 -13.86 -10.12 10.74
C ASP A 93 -13.43 -10.12 12.22
N GLY A 94 -14.01 -9.25 13.06
CA GLY A 94 -13.71 -9.15 14.48
C GLY A 94 -12.32 -8.59 14.80
N ARG A 95 -11.68 -7.87 13.86
CA ARG A 95 -10.36 -7.27 14.05
C ARG A 95 -10.47 -5.87 14.64
N SER A 96 -9.53 -5.54 15.53
CA SER A 96 -9.47 -4.23 16.17
C SER A 96 -8.80 -3.19 15.27
N MET A 97 -9.10 -1.91 15.53
CA MET A 97 -8.38 -0.81 14.88
C MET A 97 -6.88 -0.80 15.20
N ASP A 98 -6.48 -1.31 16.38
CA ASP A 98 -5.06 -1.47 16.73
C ASP A 98 -4.37 -2.51 15.85
N ALA A 99 -5.06 -3.61 15.51
CA ALA A 99 -4.54 -4.60 14.58
C ALA A 99 -4.36 -3.99 13.18
N LEU A 100 -5.35 -3.25 12.69
CA LEU A 100 -5.26 -2.54 11.40
C LEU A 100 -4.11 -1.52 11.39
N LEU A 101 -3.98 -0.71 12.43
CA LEU A 101 -2.88 0.24 12.57
C LEU A 101 -1.51 -0.47 12.66
N GLY A 102 -1.46 -1.62 13.33
CA GLY A 102 -0.29 -2.50 13.37
C GLY A 102 0.12 -2.95 11.97
N ALA A 103 -0.82 -3.44 11.17
CA ALA A 103 -0.57 -3.85 9.79
C ALA A 103 -0.07 -2.67 8.91
N TYR A 104 -0.65 -1.48 9.06
CA TYR A 104 -0.16 -0.28 8.37
C TYR A 104 1.30 0.06 8.74
N ARG A 105 1.63 0.00 10.04
CA ARG A 105 3.00 0.29 10.52
C ARG A 105 4.02 -0.73 10.03
N VAL A 106 3.68 -2.02 10.07
CA VAL A 106 4.53 -3.10 9.55
C VAL A 106 4.73 -2.94 8.06
N GLY A 107 3.64 -2.75 7.29
CA GLY A 107 3.74 -2.57 5.85
C GLY A 107 4.57 -1.35 5.44
N ALA A 108 4.38 -0.21 6.12
CA ALA A 108 5.16 1.00 5.86
C ALA A 108 6.65 0.86 6.22
N ARG A 109 7.01 0.00 7.20
CA ARG A 109 8.41 -0.26 7.57
C ARG A 109 9.13 -1.13 6.54
N VAL A 110 8.39 -2.01 5.86
CA VAL A 110 8.96 -2.98 4.91
C VAL A 110 9.03 -2.43 3.49
N ALA A 111 8.08 -1.56 3.12
CA ALA A 111 8.06 -0.86 1.82
C ALA A 111 9.28 0.03 1.60
#